data_AF-A0A9W7BS85-F1
#
_entry.id   AF-A0A9W7BS85-F1
#
_cell.length_a   1.000
_cell.length_b   1.000
_cell.length_c   1.000
_cell.angle_alpha   90.00
_cell.angle_beta   90.00
_cell.angle_gamma   90.00
#
_symmetry.space_group_name_H-M   'P 1'
#
loop_
_entity.id
_entity.type
_entity.pdbx_description
1 polymer ?
#
loop_
_entity_poly.entity_id
_entity_poly.type
_entity_poly.pdbx_seq_one_letter_code
_entity_poly.pdbx_strand_id
1 'polypeptide(L)'
;MNRGKRPADFPENSEGISFKKTKKKDKKKKKNKNTKNNPIQNPTQNPTQTSATSTTTTPSTTTTTTSLKRLRNPTSSPQPPFPPPPPSIPPPSPLNPYMTPSSPSFPLLHKTYYSKALVTPSTSSLNGLFLPSLSTLLSSSFLTPDVVLAGKSSSAGWSKTFVERTLVGEPGGTYKYLGLRIFANPWKEGDASGVRELEGRLRERVGVEYEEEFYEEEVMEAFKKIGEANDSLIASSKAHLSTVSNLPPSHLGSSSYTLTLINLMSPTSLRPDLKTDSTTSTQKSTSKTAVSWHTDSGLQDYSTISVWHHHLPPSPTSFSWKIALRPMPILDVSRKIPPLVYDLEPGGGVYYIFDDMNLRFEHAVLAGKEGERWSSTHRVVKEGGRLEDVLGECWRGVEDCRKMWRVMVVLEFDWICQWEIQGGLEHRTNVYWRNKFVILSAVLTHFERKRDSEIERLKKVGGKAAAEDWDRIIEYAEARKVEVEKFNARLSSKIYQNLPPESKPTFDGPLDEGGFCKKVRKWKKKYCGEKLTKKEKKGKGSNWEKMKSRF
;
A
#
# COMPACT_ATOMS: atom_id res chain seq x y z
N MET A 1 9.28 1.69 -62.90
CA MET A 1 10.42 0.88 -63.40
C MET A 1 11.35 0.60 -62.22
N ASN A 2 11.96 -0.59 -62.22
CA ASN A 2 12.81 -1.22 -61.19
C ASN A 2 12.13 -1.94 -60.01
N ARG A 3 12.11 -3.29 -60.16
CA ARG A 3 11.83 -4.36 -59.22
C ARG A 3 13.12 -4.80 -58.51
N GLY A 4 13.02 -5.28 -57.28
CA GLY A 4 14.06 -6.11 -56.62
C GLY A 4 13.50 -6.73 -55.33
N LYS A 5 12.95 -7.95 -55.40
CA LYS A 5 13.52 -9.23 -54.90
C LYS A 5 13.20 -9.54 -53.42
N ARG A 6 12.24 -10.46 -53.23
CA ARG A 6 12.12 -11.35 -52.05
C ARG A 6 12.98 -12.61 -52.27
N PRO A 7 13.43 -13.28 -51.19
CA PRO A 7 13.73 -14.71 -51.22
C PRO A 7 12.61 -15.54 -50.55
N ALA A 8 12.55 -16.81 -50.96
CA ALA A 8 11.55 -17.82 -50.66
C ALA A 8 11.99 -18.83 -49.59
N ASP A 9 10.99 -19.29 -48.83
CA ASP A 9 10.60 -20.62 -48.31
C ASP A 9 11.56 -21.80 -47.98
N PHE A 10 11.07 -22.52 -46.93
CA PHE A 10 11.17 -23.94 -46.52
C PHE A 10 12.38 -24.44 -45.66
N PRO A 11 12.23 -25.52 -44.83
CA PRO A 11 11.06 -26.38 -44.63
C PRO A 11 10.63 -26.71 -43.17
N GLU A 12 9.43 -27.28 -43.10
CA GLU A 12 8.86 -28.05 -41.98
C GLU A 12 9.77 -29.20 -41.52
N ASN A 13 9.79 -29.46 -40.21
CA ASN A 13 10.05 -30.79 -39.69
C ASN A 13 9.14 -31.08 -38.49
N SER A 14 8.37 -32.15 -38.64
CA SER A 14 7.44 -32.69 -37.67
C SER A 14 8.07 -33.95 -37.07
N GLU A 15 8.28 -33.96 -35.76
CA GLU A 15 8.53 -35.20 -35.02
C GLU A 15 7.56 -35.28 -33.84
N GLY A 16 6.75 -36.35 -33.88
CA GLY A 16 5.75 -36.66 -32.87
C GLY A 16 6.38 -37.20 -31.60
N ILE A 17 5.83 -36.79 -30.46
CA ILE A 17 6.04 -37.49 -29.19
C ILE A 17 4.69 -37.86 -28.58
N SER A 18 4.63 -39.16 -28.29
CA SER A 18 3.51 -39.99 -27.87
C SER A 18 2.90 -39.61 -26.52
N PHE A 19 1.56 -39.63 -26.48
CA PHE A 19 0.72 -39.57 -25.29
C PHE A 19 0.89 -40.82 -24.40
N LYS A 20 1.34 -40.62 -23.15
CA LYS A 20 1.14 -41.61 -22.07
C LYS A 20 0.18 -41.09 -21.00
N LYS A 21 -0.99 -41.74 -20.96
CA LYS A 21 -2.01 -41.71 -19.91
C LYS A 21 -1.39 -41.94 -18.53
N THR A 22 -1.69 -41.09 -17.55
CA THR A 22 -1.57 -41.44 -16.13
C THR A 22 -2.81 -41.04 -15.31
N LYS A 23 -3.59 -42.08 -15.03
CA LYS A 23 -4.50 -42.37 -13.91
C LYS A 23 -4.85 -41.24 -12.93
N LYS A 24 -6.13 -40.86 -12.95
CA LYS A 24 -6.91 -40.37 -11.79
C LYS A 24 -6.71 -41.30 -10.59
N LYS A 25 -6.35 -40.74 -9.44
CA LYS A 25 -6.53 -41.38 -8.12
C LYS A 25 -7.45 -40.51 -7.27
N ASP A 26 -8.65 -41.02 -7.05
CA ASP A 26 -9.60 -40.55 -6.05
C ASP A 26 -8.98 -40.66 -4.65
N LYS A 27 -9.05 -39.57 -3.87
CA LYS A 27 -8.84 -39.64 -2.42
C LYS A 27 -10.00 -38.97 -1.68
N LYS A 28 -10.93 -39.85 -1.34
CA LYS A 28 -12.05 -39.76 -0.39
C LYS A 28 -11.60 -39.05 0.91
N LYS A 29 -12.08 -37.83 1.17
CA LYS A 29 -11.98 -37.17 2.48
C LYS A 29 -13.11 -37.67 3.38
N LYS A 30 -12.77 -38.46 4.41
CA LYS A 30 -13.66 -38.81 5.54
C LYS A 30 -13.97 -37.54 6.34
N LYS A 31 -15.25 -37.19 6.41
CA LYS A 31 -15.86 -36.32 7.44
C LYS A 31 -15.83 -37.07 8.77
N ASN A 32 -15.21 -36.51 9.80
CA ASN A 32 -15.58 -36.82 11.18
C ASN A 32 -16.33 -35.63 11.75
N LYS A 33 -17.65 -35.81 11.87
CA LYS A 33 -18.51 -35.06 12.80
C LYS A 33 -18.17 -35.57 14.20
N ASN A 34 -17.94 -34.67 15.15
CA ASN A 34 -18.31 -34.97 16.52
C ASN A 34 -18.92 -33.72 17.16
N THR A 35 -20.24 -33.78 17.24
CA THR A 35 -21.15 -32.95 18.02
C THR A 35 -21.08 -33.43 19.47
N LYS A 36 -20.97 -32.52 20.44
CA LYS A 36 -21.58 -32.71 21.76
C LYS A 36 -22.01 -31.35 22.31
N ASN A 37 -23.33 -31.22 22.42
CA ASN A 37 -24.06 -30.17 23.11
C ASN A 37 -24.11 -30.43 24.63
N ASN A 38 -24.61 -29.42 25.34
CA ASN A 38 -25.36 -29.41 26.60
C ASN A 38 -24.61 -28.91 27.88
N PRO A 39 -25.31 -28.36 28.90
CA PRO A 39 -25.92 -27.01 28.88
C PRO A 39 -25.87 -26.25 30.26
N ILE A 40 -26.32 -24.98 30.27
CA ILE A 40 -27.03 -24.21 31.34
C ILE A 40 -26.39 -24.09 32.76
N GLN A 41 -26.14 -22.85 33.24
CA GLN A 41 -26.82 -22.18 34.39
C GLN A 41 -26.10 -20.89 34.85
N ASN A 42 -26.85 -19.77 34.84
CA ASN A 42 -26.66 -18.59 35.71
C ASN A 42 -27.41 -18.84 37.03
N PRO A 43 -27.02 -18.17 38.14
CA PRO A 43 -27.75 -16.95 38.58
C PRO A 43 -26.78 -15.87 39.14
N THR A 44 -26.90 -14.58 38.79
CA THR A 44 -27.72 -13.48 39.35
C THR A 44 -27.53 -13.15 40.85
N GLN A 45 -27.17 -11.86 41.08
CA GLN A 45 -27.49 -10.94 42.20
C GLN A 45 -26.37 -10.49 43.18
N ASN A 46 -26.16 -9.17 43.14
CA ASN A 46 -25.51 -8.19 44.05
C ASN A 46 -26.30 -8.01 45.38
N PRO A 47 -26.06 -6.98 46.26
CA PRO A 47 -24.90 -6.08 46.51
C PRO A 47 -24.53 -5.95 48.02
N THR A 48 -23.36 -5.43 48.39
CA THR A 48 -23.23 -4.43 49.48
C THR A 48 -21.93 -3.62 49.43
N GLN A 49 -22.03 -2.34 49.78
CA GLN A 49 -21.00 -1.32 49.98
C GLN A 49 -20.10 -1.64 51.19
N THR A 50 -18.83 -1.19 51.19
CA THR A 50 -18.30 -0.13 52.10
C THR A 50 -16.77 0.06 51.99
N SER A 51 -16.38 1.34 51.98
CA SER A 51 -15.20 2.00 52.57
C SER A 51 -13.74 1.63 52.21
N ALA A 52 -13.00 2.73 52.00
CA ALA A 52 -11.56 2.93 51.82
C ALA A 52 -10.63 2.13 52.74
N THR A 53 -9.41 1.84 52.26
CA THR A 53 -8.13 2.31 52.82
C THR A 53 -6.99 2.01 51.83
N SER A 54 -6.08 2.98 51.68
CA SER A 54 -4.82 2.93 50.96
C SER A 54 -3.84 1.90 51.52
N THR A 55 -3.18 1.11 50.67
CA THR A 55 -1.80 0.66 50.91
C THR A 55 -1.15 0.08 49.65
N THR A 56 0.11 0.49 49.48
CA THR A 56 1.10 0.08 48.50
C THR A 56 1.47 -1.39 48.64
N THR A 57 1.40 -2.18 47.57
CA THR A 57 2.18 -3.43 47.39
C THR A 57 2.11 -3.91 45.93
N THR A 58 3.27 -4.08 45.30
CA THR A 58 3.50 -4.97 44.15
C THR A 58 3.06 -6.40 44.49
N PRO A 59 2.47 -7.19 43.55
CA PRO A 59 3.30 -8.24 42.94
C PRO A 59 2.86 -8.80 41.56
N SER A 60 3.82 -9.49 40.93
CA SER A 60 3.72 -10.73 40.13
C SER A 60 2.62 -10.92 39.06
N THR A 61 3.10 -11.02 37.83
CA THR A 61 2.50 -11.68 36.67
C THR A 61 2.01 -13.11 36.93
N THR A 62 0.75 -13.39 36.55
CA THR A 62 0.31 -14.72 36.12
C THR A 62 -0.33 -14.58 34.73
N THR A 63 0.31 -15.18 33.73
CA THR A 63 -0.09 -15.19 32.32
C THR A 63 -1.14 -16.28 32.05
N THR A 64 -2.32 -15.89 31.58
CA THR A 64 -3.29 -16.79 30.96
C THR A 64 -3.41 -16.43 29.48
N THR A 65 -2.94 -17.35 28.63
CA THR A 65 -3.00 -17.30 27.18
C THR A 65 -4.44 -17.24 26.67
N THR A 66 -4.79 -16.16 25.96
CA THR A 66 -6.01 -16.09 25.14
C THR A 66 -5.74 -15.40 23.80
N SER A 67 -6.40 -15.94 22.78
CA SER A 67 -6.23 -15.74 21.35
C SER A 67 -6.26 -14.28 20.87
N LEU A 68 -5.33 -13.94 19.98
CA LEU A 68 -5.21 -12.64 19.29
C LEU A 68 -6.47 -12.31 18.47
N LYS A 69 -7.40 -11.59 19.10
CA LYS A 69 -8.38 -10.73 18.42
C LYS A 69 -7.81 -9.32 18.36
N ARG A 70 -7.67 -8.80 17.13
CA ARG A 70 -7.70 -7.39 16.71
C ARG A 70 -7.41 -6.36 17.82
N LEU A 71 -6.13 -6.15 18.13
CA LEU A 71 -5.70 -4.98 18.90
C LEU A 71 -5.70 -3.76 17.96
N ARG A 72 -6.69 -2.89 18.16
CA ARG A 72 -6.67 -1.49 17.70
C ARG A 72 -5.50 -0.77 18.38
N ASN A 73 -4.88 0.19 17.69
CA ASN A 73 -4.03 1.19 18.32
C ASN A 73 -4.83 1.89 19.44
N PRO A 74 -4.30 2.02 20.66
CA PRO A 74 -5.05 2.60 21.79
C PRO A 74 -5.04 4.13 21.84
N THR A 75 -4.69 4.84 20.75
CA THR A 75 -4.58 6.31 20.73
C THR A 75 -5.70 7.04 19.98
N SER A 76 -6.69 6.35 19.41
CA SER A 76 -7.86 7.04 18.86
C SER A 76 -8.82 7.42 19.99
N SER A 77 -9.10 8.71 20.14
CA SER A 77 -10.27 9.21 20.87
C SER A 77 -11.53 8.37 20.56
N PRO A 78 -12.45 8.18 21.54
CA PRO A 78 -13.64 7.39 21.31
C PRO A 78 -14.46 7.99 20.15
N GLN A 79 -14.57 7.24 19.06
CA GLN A 79 -15.34 7.69 17.90
C GLN A 79 -16.85 7.70 18.21
N PRO A 80 -17.60 8.70 17.72
CA PRO A 80 -19.04 8.75 17.91
C PRO A 80 -19.72 7.53 17.25
N PRO A 81 -20.78 6.98 17.87
CA PRO A 81 -21.51 5.85 17.30
C PRO A 81 -22.17 6.22 15.97
N PHE A 82 -22.31 5.25 15.07
CA PHE A 82 -23.07 5.44 13.83
C PHE A 82 -24.53 5.83 14.17
N PRO A 83 -25.10 6.84 13.48
CA PRO A 83 -26.51 7.16 13.67
C PRO A 83 -27.41 5.98 13.29
N PRO A 84 -28.49 5.71 14.03
CA PRO A 84 -29.40 4.62 13.73
C PRO A 84 -30.03 4.80 12.33
N PRO A 85 -30.33 3.70 11.60
CA PRO A 85 -31.04 3.74 10.31
C PRO A 85 -32.30 4.60 10.43
N PRO A 86 -32.50 5.63 9.57
CA PRO A 86 -33.73 6.39 9.58
C PRO A 86 -34.89 5.42 9.31
N PRO A 87 -36.00 5.52 10.08
CA PRO A 87 -37.08 4.54 10.10
C PRO A 87 -37.85 4.40 8.77
N SER A 88 -37.55 5.20 7.75
CA SER A 88 -38.35 5.39 6.54
C SER A 88 -37.60 5.23 5.22
N ILE A 89 -36.37 4.70 5.19
CA ILE A 89 -35.72 4.40 3.90
C ILE A 89 -36.22 3.04 3.42
N PRO A 90 -37.06 2.97 2.36
CA PRO A 90 -37.47 1.70 1.80
C PRO A 90 -36.23 0.95 1.30
N PRO A 91 -36.18 -0.39 1.47
CA PRO A 91 -35.07 -1.16 0.96
C PRO A 91 -34.94 -0.96 -0.56
N PRO A 92 -33.72 -0.96 -1.11
CA PRO A 92 -33.51 -0.90 -2.54
C PRO A 92 -34.33 -1.99 -3.24
N SER A 93 -34.86 -1.67 -4.42
CA SER A 93 -35.60 -2.65 -5.23
C SER A 93 -34.73 -3.88 -5.48
N PRO A 94 -35.29 -5.10 -5.53
CA PRO A 94 -34.55 -6.31 -5.89
C PRO A 94 -33.85 -6.21 -7.26
N LEU A 95 -34.25 -5.27 -8.12
CA LEU A 95 -33.62 -5.05 -9.42
C LEU A 95 -32.47 -4.04 -9.38
N ASN A 96 -32.39 -3.22 -8.33
CA ASN A 96 -31.38 -2.18 -8.21
C ASN A 96 -30.85 -2.12 -6.76
N PRO A 97 -29.78 -2.89 -6.45
CA PRO A 97 -29.29 -3.08 -5.07
C PRO A 97 -28.58 -1.85 -4.49
N TYR A 98 -28.56 -0.73 -5.21
CA TYR A 98 -27.93 0.52 -4.84
C TYR A 98 -28.88 1.69 -5.11
N MET A 99 -28.62 2.82 -4.45
CA MET A 99 -29.29 4.09 -4.71
C MET A 99 -28.40 5.01 -5.54
N THR A 100 -29.01 5.72 -6.48
CA THR A 100 -28.38 6.73 -7.35
C THR A 100 -28.98 8.11 -7.09
N PRO A 101 -28.37 9.22 -7.56
CA PRO A 101 -28.96 10.56 -7.45
C PRO A 101 -30.40 10.67 -7.97
N SER A 102 -30.79 9.85 -8.95
CA SER A 102 -32.17 9.80 -9.48
C SER A 102 -33.17 9.06 -8.58
N SER A 103 -32.72 8.43 -7.49
CA SER A 103 -33.59 7.68 -6.58
C SER A 103 -34.32 8.63 -5.61
N PRO A 104 -35.65 8.49 -5.39
CA PRO A 104 -36.39 9.41 -4.51
C PRO A 104 -35.86 9.50 -3.08
N SER A 105 -35.32 8.40 -2.54
CA SER A 105 -34.75 8.35 -1.17
C SER A 105 -33.29 8.84 -1.09
N PHE A 106 -32.66 9.17 -2.23
CA PHE A 106 -31.26 9.57 -2.27
C PHE A 106 -30.94 10.78 -1.39
N PRO A 107 -31.69 11.91 -1.44
CA PRO A 107 -31.34 13.09 -0.66
C PRO A 107 -31.31 12.82 0.86
N LEU A 108 -32.27 12.04 1.36
CA LEU A 108 -32.34 11.66 2.78
C LEU A 108 -31.19 10.70 3.16
N LEU A 109 -30.94 9.67 2.34
CA LEU A 109 -29.87 8.72 2.57
C LEU A 109 -28.49 9.41 2.56
N HIS A 110 -28.26 10.26 1.56
CA HIS A 110 -27.03 11.03 1.39
C HIS A 110 -26.80 11.94 2.58
N LYS A 111 -27.77 12.79 2.93
CA LYS A 111 -27.67 13.70 4.07
C LYS A 111 -27.39 12.97 5.39
N THR A 112 -27.94 11.78 5.58
CA THR A 112 -27.84 11.03 6.84
C THR A 112 -26.50 10.29 6.97
N TYR A 113 -25.99 9.70 5.89
CA TYR A 113 -24.83 8.79 5.95
C TYR A 113 -23.64 9.16 5.09
N TYR A 114 -23.88 9.86 3.98
CA TYR A 114 -22.87 10.09 2.94
C TYR A 114 -22.63 11.59 2.70
N SER A 115 -23.03 12.46 3.62
CA SER A 115 -22.92 13.92 3.49
C SER A 115 -21.49 14.42 3.27
N LYS A 116 -20.51 13.60 3.65
CA LYS A 116 -19.07 13.80 3.46
C LYS A 116 -18.52 13.20 2.16
N ALA A 117 -19.38 12.74 1.25
CA ALA A 117 -19.06 12.43 -0.14
C ALA A 117 -19.71 13.45 -1.08
N LEU A 118 -18.94 13.98 -2.01
CA LEU A 118 -19.39 15.00 -2.95
C LEU A 118 -18.91 14.66 -4.36
N VAL A 119 -19.74 14.89 -5.38
CA VAL A 119 -19.37 14.82 -6.79
C VAL A 119 -19.69 16.17 -7.42
N THR A 120 -18.73 16.74 -8.14
CA THR A 120 -18.86 18.01 -8.86
C THR A 120 -18.40 17.83 -10.30
N PRO A 121 -18.94 18.61 -11.26
CA PRO A 121 -18.36 18.71 -12.60
C PRO A 121 -16.90 19.18 -12.55
N SER A 122 -16.12 18.83 -13.56
CA SER A 122 -14.75 19.35 -13.71
C SER A 122 -14.80 20.76 -14.32
N THR A 123 -13.79 21.57 -14.04
CA THR A 123 -13.59 22.86 -14.72
C THR A 123 -12.76 22.65 -15.98
N SER A 124 -12.98 23.50 -17.00
CA SER A 124 -12.16 23.51 -18.21
C SER A 124 -10.67 23.73 -17.89
N SER A 125 -10.35 24.48 -16.82
CA SER A 125 -8.98 24.69 -16.35
C SER A 125 -8.31 23.40 -15.88
N LEU A 126 -8.98 22.58 -15.04
CA LEU A 126 -8.42 21.31 -14.58
C LEU A 126 -8.22 20.33 -15.74
N ASN A 127 -9.18 20.25 -16.66
CA ASN A 127 -9.05 19.42 -17.84
C ASN A 127 -7.87 19.86 -18.73
N GLY A 128 -7.65 21.17 -18.86
CA GLY A 128 -6.52 21.75 -19.60
C GLY A 128 -5.14 21.44 -19.00
N LEU A 129 -5.07 21.22 -17.68
CA LEU A 129 -3.84 20.78 -17.01
C LEU A 129 -3.64 19.27 -17.12
N PHE A 130 -4.66 18.47 -16.80
CA PHE A 130 -4.51 17.02 -16.74
C PHE A 130 -4.39 16.36 -18.11
N LEU A 131 -5.26 16.67 -19.08
CA LEU A 131 -5.34 15.88 -20.30
C LEU A 131 -4.04 15.88 -21.13
N PRO A 132 -3.37 17.04 -21.37
CA PRO A 132 -2.09 17.05 -22.07
C PRO A 132 -1.02 16.30 -21.26
N SER A 133 -0.93 16.54 -19.95
CA SER A 133 0.06 15.88 -19.10
C SER A 133 -0.09 14.36 -19.11
N LEU A 134 -1.32 13.85 -18.98
CA LEU A 134 -1.58 12.41 -19.00
C LEU A 134 -1.26 11.78 -20.35
N SER A 135 -1.47 12.51 -21.45
CA SER A 135 -1.04 12.07 -22.79
C SER A 135 0.47 11.94 -22.87
N THR A 136 1.23 12.90 -22.36
CA THR A 136 2.70 12.84 -22.29
C THR A 136 3.17 11.67 -21.44
N LEU A 137 2.56 11.46 -20.25
CA LEU A 137 2.93 10.33 -19.40
C LEU A 137 2.65 8.97 -20.06
N LEU A 138 1.56 8.86 -20.82
CA LEU A 138 1.24 7.65 -21.58
C LEU A 138 2.26 7.41 -22.70
N SER A 139 2.58 8.42 -23.52
CA SER A 139 3.57 8.28 -24.61
C SER A 139 4.97 7.97 -24.09
N SER A 140 5.30 8.45 -22.90
CA SER A 140 6.60 8.24 -22.25
C SER A 140 6.63 6.98 -21.35
N SER A 141 5.62 6.10 -21.44
CA SER A 141 5.58 4.79 -20.76
C SER A 141 5.63 4.84 -19.22
N PHE A 142 5.08 5.89 -18.59
CA PHE A 142 5.08 6.01 -17.13
C PHE A 142 4.07 5.11 -16.42
N LEU A 143 3.09 4.56 -17.14
CA LEU A 143 2.00 3.79 -16.53
C LEU A 143 2.25 2.30 -16.62
N THR A 144 2.15 1.62 -15.48
CA THR A 144 2.31 0.18 -15.40
C THR A 144 1.31 -0.46 -14.43
N PRO A 145 0.93 -1.73 -14.64
CA PRO A 145 0.19 -2.48 -13.65
C PRO A 145 1.07 -2.82 -12.44
N ASP A 146 0.56 -2.58 -11.23
CA ASP A 146 1.25 -2.92 -10.00
C ASP A 146 1.14 -4.42 -9.68
N VAL A 147 2.18 -5.02 -9.10
CA VAL A 147 2.09 -6.36 -8.49
C VAL A 147 1.98 -6.23 -6.98
N VAL A 148 0.78 -6.50 -6.47
CA VAL A 148 0.39 -6.26 -5.08
C VAL A 148 -0.08 -7.53 -4.37
N LEU A 149 -0.12 -7.49 -3.04
CA LEU A 149 -0.67 -8.58 -2.24
C LEU A 149 -2.20 -8.54 -2.31
N ALA A 150 -2.82 -9.54 -2.94
CA ALA A 150 -4.26 -9.54 -3.17
C ALA A 150 -5.04 -10.20 -2.04
N GLY A 151 -5.46 -9.42 -1.04
CA GLY A 151 -6.38 -9.87 0.01
C GLY A 151 -5.90 -9.55 1.43
N LYS A 152 -6.76 -9.80 2.41
CA LYS A 152 -6.53 -9.42 3.83
C LYS A 152 -5.64 -10.41 4.62
N SER A 153 -5.13 -11.46 3.97
CA SER A 153 -4.32 -12.52 4.60
C SER A 153 -3.01 -12.70 3.86
N SER A 154 -1.92 -12.96 4.57
CA SER A 154 -0.62 -13.38 4.01
C SER A 154 -0.67 -14.71 3.26
N SER A 155 -1.79 -15.45 3.36
CA SER A 155 -2.10 -16.63 2.55
C SER A 155 -2.69 -16.29 1.17
N ALA A 156 -3.04 -15.03 0.95
CA ALA A 156 -3.57 -14.56 -0.32
C ALA A 156 -2.40 -14.31 -1.28
N GLY A 157 -2.54 -14.78 -2.52
CA GLY A 157 -1.46 -14.69 -3.50
C GLY A 157 -1.17 -13.26 -3.94
N TRP A 158 -0.04 -13.08 -4.61
CA TRP A 158 0.25 -11.87 -5.37
C TRP A 158 -0.74 -11.73 -6.55
N SER A 159 -1.02 -10.51 -6.99
CA SER A 159 -1.86 -10.23 -8.17
C SER A 159 -1.39 -8.97 -8.88
N LYS A 160 -1.53 -8.96 -10.22
CA LYS A 160 -1.40 -7.73 -11.01
C LYS A 160 -2.67 -6.91 -10.87
N THR A 161 -2.55 -5.60 -10.75
CA THR A 161 -3.73 -4.73 -10.82
C THR A 161 -4.26 -4.68 -12.25
N PHE A 162 -5.58 -4.51 -12.38
CA PHE A 162 -6.22 -4.27 -13.69
C PHE A 162 -5.97 -2.86 -14.22
N VAL A 163 -5.62 -1.96 -13.30
CA VAL A 163 -5.38 -0.54 -13.52
C VAL A 163 -3.88 -0.32 -13.67
N GLU A 164 -3.52 0.48 -14.65
CA GLU A 164 -2.15 0.97 -14.84
C GLU A 164 -1.98 2.29 -14.11
N ARG A 165 -0.83 2.47 -13.46
CA ARG A 165 -0.61 3.58 -12.54
C ARG A 165 0.76 4.19 -12.66
N THR A 166 0.83 5.44 -12.21
CA THR A 166 2.07 6.11 -11.85
C THR A 166 1.80 7.03 -10.66
N LEU A 167 2.83 7.31 -9.86
CA LEU A 167 2.75 8.18 -8.70
C LEU A 167 3.44 9.51 -9.03
N VAL A 168 2.76 10.62 -8.76
CA VAL A 168 3.31 11.99 -8.93
C VAL A 168 3.10 12.75 -7.63
N GLY A 169 4.08 13.53 -7.18
CA GLY A 169 3.93 14.22 -5.90
C GLY A 169 5.10 15.10 -5.50
N GLU A 170 5.16 15.40 -4.22
CA GLU A 170 6.29 16.11 -3.62
C GLU A 170 7.61 15.33 -3.79
N PRO A 171 8.75 16.02 -4.02
CA PRO A 171 10.07 15.38 -4.06
C PRO A 171 10.33 14.54 -2.82
N GLY A 172 10.86 13.33 -3.03
CA GLY A 172 11.10 12.35 -1.96
C GLY A 172 9.83 11.67 -1.43
N GLY A 173 8.66 11.96 -1.99
CA GLY A 173 7.38 11.35 -1.61
C GLY A 173 7.26 9.88 -2.03
N THR A 174 6.66 9.05 -1.17
CA THR A 174 6.33 7.65 -1.51
C THR A 174 4.93 7.31 -1.00
N TYR A 175 4.33 6.26 -1.56
CA TYR A 175 3.01 5.78 -1.15
C TYR A 175 3.02 4.27 -0.97
N LYS A 176 2.56 3.79 0.20
CA LYS A 176 2.51 2.36 0.52
C LYS A 176 1.08 1.84 0.57
N TYR A 177 0.79 0.84 -0.26
CA TYR A 177 -0.50 0.16 -0.27
C TYR A 177 -0.35 -1.31 -0.67
N LEU A 178 -1.17 -2.18 -0.08
CA LEU A 178 -1.21 -3.62 -0.40
C LEU A 178 0.17 -4.31 -0.46
N GLY A 179 1.10 -3.93 0.42
CA GLY A 179 2.43 -4.53 0.51
C GLY A 179 3.45 -4.04 -0.53
N LEU A 180 3.11 -3.01 -1.31
CA LEU A 180 3.99 -2.33 -2.26
C LEU A 180 4.21 -0.89 -1.81
N ARG A 181 5.45 -0.38 -1.93
CA ARG A 181 5.76 1.06 -1.88
C ARG A 181 6.03 1.54 -3.31
N ILE A 182 5.27 2.53 -3.76
CA ILE A 182 5.50 3.25 -5.03
C ILE A 182 6.23 4.56 -4.72
N PHE A 183 7.08 5.00 -5.64
CA PHE A 183 7.95 6.17 -5.52
C PHE A 183 7.45 7.30 -6.42
N ALA A 184 7.29 8.51 -5.88
CA ALA A 184 6.65 9.59 -6.62
C ALA A 184 7.61 10.24 -7.61
N ASN A 185 7.18 10.45 -8.84
CA ASN A 185 7.82 11.37 -9.75
C ASN A 185 7.54 12.81 -9.25
N PRO A 186 8.57 13.65 -9.06
CA PRO A 186 8.38 14.95 -8.45
C PRO A 186 7.66 15.93 -9.41
N TRP A 187 6.63 16.63 -8.92
CA TRP A 187 5.94 17.70 -9.67
C TRP A 187 6.63 19.07 -9.62
N LYS A 188 7.81 19.13 -9.03
CA LYS A 188 8.64 20.34 -8.99
C LYS A 188 10.10 19.96 -9.00
N GLU A 189 10.92 20.85 -9.51
CA GLU A 189 12.37 20.66 -9.53
C GLU A 189 12.97 20.83 -8.13
N GLY A 190 14.10 20.16 -7.93
CA GLY A 190 14.84 20.17 -6.68
C GLY A 190 14.29 19.21 -5.63
N ASP A 191 15.00 19.16 -4.50
CA ASP A 191 14.64 18.34 -3.35
C ASP A 191 13.94 19.16 -2.26
N ALA A 192 13.31 18.47 -1.31
CA ALA A 192 12.89 19.09 -0.07
C ALA A 192 14.09 19.71 0.67
N SER A 193 13.85 20.77 1.43
CA SER A 193 14.90 21.48 2.17
C SER A 193 15.70 20.52 3.05
N GLY A 194 17.03 20.63 3.01
CA GLY A 194 17.96 19.78 3.78
C GLY A 194 18.28 18.42 3.16
N VAL A 195 17.49 17.92 2.20
CA VAL A 195 17.77 16.62 1.53
C VAL A 195 19.07 16.67 0.75
N ARG A 196 19.27 17.70 -0.08
CA ARG A 196 20.47 17.83 -0.93
C ARG A 196 21.76 17.92 -0.10
N GLU A 197 21.71 18.63 1.03
CA GLU A 197 22.85 18.69 1.96
C GLU A 197 23.14 17.32 2.58
N LEU A 198 22.10 16.63 3.04
CA LEU A 198 22.23 15.32 3.67
C LEU A 198 22.73 14.25 2.69
N GLU A 199 22.24 14.30 1.45
CA GLU A 199 22.76 13.49 0.34
C GLU A 199 24.23 13.76 0.09
N GLY A 200 24.65 15.02 -0.01
CA GLY A 200 26.05 15.38 -0.20
C GLY A 200 26.96 14.81 0.88
N ARG A 201 26.55 14.95 2.15
CA ARG A 201 27.28 14.39 3.31
C ARG A 201 27.36 12.86 3.27
N LEU A 202 26.25 12.20 2.90
CA LEU A 202 26.23 10.75 2.77
C LEU A 202 27.13 10.29 1.62
N ARG A 203 27.07 10.95 0.46
CA ARG A 203 27.89 10.63 -0.72
C ARG A 203 29.38 10.69 -0.40
N GLU A 204 29.83 11.79 0.20
CA GLU A 204 31.22 11.96 0.64
C GLU A 204 31.62 10.84 1.60
N ARG A 205 30.75 10.56 2.58
CA ARG A 205 31.07 9.60 3.64
C ARG A 205 31.10 8.14 3.18
N VAL A 206 30.30 7.78 2.17
CA VAL A 206 30.30 6.42 1.60
C VAL A 206 31.18 6.29 0.36
N GLY A 207 31.72 7.40 -0.15
CA GLY A 207 32.60 7.45 -1.31
C GLY A 207 31.90 7.05 -2.60
N VAL A 208 30.70 7.58 -2.87
CA VAL A 208 29.96 7.35 -4.12
C VAL A 208 29.83 8.63 -4.93
N GLU A 209 30.16 8.51 -6.21
CA GLU A 209 29.99 9.56 -7.22
C GLU A 209 28.99 9.07 -8.28
N TYR A 210 28.17 9.98 -8.79
CA TYR A 210 27.28 9.71 -9.92
C TYR A 210 26.93 11.01 -10.65
N GLU A 211 26.63 10.90 -11.94
CA GLU A 211 26.11 11.99 -12.75
C GLU A 211 24.59 12.05 -12.60
N GLU A 212 24.07 13.21 -12.20
CA GLU A 212 22.65 13.38 -11.97
C GLU A 212 21.89 13.37 -13.30
N GLU A 213 20.94 12.44 -13.42
CA GLU A 213 20.07 12.35 -14.59
C GLU A 213 18.79 13.16 -14.38
N PHE A 214 18.32 13.80 -15.45
CA PHE A 214 17.13 14.65 -15.44
C PHE A 214 16.06 14.07 -16.37
N TYR A 215 14.82 14.41 -16.09
CA TYR A 215 13.71 14.07 -16.99
C TYR A 215 13.78 14.96 -18.23
N GLU A 216 13.24 14.46 -19.33
CA GLU A 216 12.96 15.28 -20.51
C GLU A 216 12.06 16.48 -20.15
N GLU A 217 12.30 17.62 -20.80
CA GLU A 217 11.63 18.89 -20.48
C GLU A 217 10.10 18.78 -20.53
N GLU A 218 9.57 18.12 -21.58
CA GLU A 218 8.13 17.91 -21.76
C GLU A 218 7.52 17.06 -20.62
N VAL A 219 8.27 16.10 -20.10
CA VAL A 219 7.83 15.22 -19.00
C VAL A 219 7.82 15.99 -17.67
N MET A 220 8.86 16.79 -17.40
CA MET A 220 8.86 17.66 -16.21
C MET A 220 7.71 18.65 -16.24
N GLU A 221 7.46 19.26 -17.40
CA GLU A 221 6.37 20.19 -17.59
C GLU A 221 5.01 19.50 -17.36
N ALA A 222 4.85 18.25 -17.81
CA ALA A 222 3.66 17.46 -17.50
C ALA A 222 3.47 17.24 -15.99
N PHE A 223 4.55 16.93 -15.25
CA PHE A 223 4.48 16.78 -13.79
C PHE A 223 4.18 18.10 -13.08
N LYS A 224 4.78 19.22 -13.50
CA LYS A 224 4.50 20.56 -12.95
C LYS A 224 3.03 20.93 -13.07
N LYS A 225 2.42 20.72 -14.25
CA LYS A 225 0.98 20.92 -14.48
C LYS A 225 0.10 20.05 -13.58
N ILE A 226 0.52 18.82 -13.28
CA ILE A 226 -0.18 17.97 -12.30
C ILE A 226 -0.08 18.56 -10.88
N GLY A 227 1.06 19.17 -10.52
CA GLY A 227 1.23 19.94 -9.28
C GLY A 227 0.33 21.18 -9.22
N GLU A 228 0.21 21.94 -10.30
CA GLU A 228 -0.71 23.09 -10.37
C GLU A 228 -2.18 22.66 -10.24
N ALA A 229 -2.54 21.53 -10.86
CA ALA A 229 -3.87 20.95 -10.71
C ALA A 229 -4.11 20.48 -9.26
N ASN A 230 -3.08 19.96 -8.59
CA ASN A 230 -3.12 19.62 -7.17
C ASN A 230 -3.47 20.85 -6.32
N ASP A 231 -2.83 21.99 -6.54
CA ASP A 231 -3.11 23.23 -5.80
C ASP A 231 -4.56 23.70 -5.97
N SER A 232 -5.08 23.61 -7.20
CA SER A 232 -6.48 23.91 -7.49
C SER A 232 -7.46 22.98 -6.75
N LEU A 233 -7.12 21.69 -6.64
CA LEU A 233 -7.89 20.72 -5.89
C LEU A 233 -7.78 20.92 -4.38
N ILE A 234 -6.62 21.34 -3.86
CA ILE A 234 -6.46 21.72 -2.44
C ILE A 234 -7.41 22.89 -2.13
N ALA A 235 -7.40 23.94 -2.95
CA ALA A 235 -8.26 25.11 -2.75
C ALA A 235 -9.75 24.73 -2.76
N SER A 236 -10.18 23.94 -3.77
CA SER A 236 -11.56 23.46 -3.89
C SER A 236 -11.96 22.58 -2.70
N SER A 237 -11.07 21.71 -2.25
CA SER A 237 -11.30 20.82 -1.11
C SER A 237 -11.46 21.60 0.19
N LYS A 238 -10.65 22.63 0.43
CA LYS A 238 -10.79 23.52 1.61
C LYS A 238 -12.14 24.22 1.61
N ALA A 239 -12.55 24.75 0.45
CA ALA A 239 -13.85 25.41 0.30
C ALA A 239 -15.00 24.43 0.60
N HIS A 240 -15.00 23.25 0.00
CA HIS A 240 -16.06 22.26 0.22
C HIS A 240 -16.08 21.70 1.65
N LEU A 241 -14.90 21.44 2.23
CA LEU A 241 -14.78 20.88 3.59
C LEU A 241 -15.41 21.81 4.64
N SER A 242 -15.32 23.13 4.43
CA SER A 242 -15.99 24.13 5.28
C SER A 242 -17.52 24.08 5.21
N THR A 243 -18.08 23.59 4.10
CA THR A 243 -19.53 23.49 3.88
C THR A 243 -20.09 22.14 4.35
N VAL A 244 -19.34 21.05 4.16
CA VAL A 244 -19.84 19.69 4.45
C VAL A 244 -19.66 19.27 5.91
N SER A 245 -18.85 19.99 6.68
CA SER A 245 -18.56 19.64 8.07
C SER A 245 -19.17 20.65 9.03
N ASN A 246 -19.95 20.16 9.99
CA ASN A 246 -20.42 20.94 11.14
C ASN A 246 -19.35 21.06 12.23
N LEU A 247 -18.13 20.53 11.99
CA LEU A 247 -17.03 20.58 12.94
C LEU A 247 -16.28 21.90 12.82
N PRO A 248 -15.72 22.42 13.93
CA PRO A 248 -14.84 23.58 13.88
C PRO A 248 -13.60 23.28 13.02
N PRO A 249 -12.99 24.31 12.38
CA PRO A 249 -11.84 24.13 11.47
C PRO A 249 -10.67 23.32 12.06
N SER A 250 -10.42 23.44 13.37
CA SER A 250 -9.36 22.71 14.08
C SER A 250 -9.55 21.19 14.16
N HIS A 251 -10.75 20.70 13.83
CA HIS A 251 -11.12 19.29 13.87
C HIS A 251 -11.35 18.72 12.45
N LEU A 252 -11.10 19.52 11.42
CA LEU A 252 -11.23 19.09 10.04
C LEU A 252 -9.99 18.32 9.59
N GLY A 253 -10.22 17.31 8.75
CA GLY A 253 -9.20 16.60 8.03
C GLY A 253 -8.29 17.50 7.20
N SER A 254 -7.02 17.14 7.09
CA SER A 254 -6.12 17.82 6.15
C SER A 254 -6.58 17.63 4.70
N SER A 255 -6.48 18.68 3.89
CA SER A 255 -6.62 18.62 2.43
C SER A 255 -5.31 19.04 1.74
N SER A 256 -4.19 19.07 2.46
CA SER A 256 -2.87 19.42 1.92
C SER A 256 -2.25 18.23 1.21
N TYR A 257 -2.78 17.92 0.02
CA TYR A 257 -2.34 16.77 -0.78
C TYR A 257 -0.86 16.83 -1.10
N THR A 258 -0.14 15.76 -0.75
CA THR A 258 1.32 15.65 -0.96
C THR A 258 1.67 14.81 -2.17
N LEU A 259 0.70 14.09 -2.73
CA LEU A 259 0.86 13.32 -3.96
C LEU A 259 -0.50 13.01 -4.60
N THR A 260 -0.44 12.49 -5.82
CA THR A 260 -1.55 11.87 -6.53
C THR A 260 -1.14 10.53 -7.15
N LEU A 261 -2.05 9.56 -7.06
CA LEU A 261 -1.95 8.30 -7.79
C LEU A 261 -2.75 8.43 -9.09
N ILE A 262 -2.05 8.45 -10.22
CA ILE A 262 -2.65 8.48 -11.55
C ILE A 262 -3.08 7.06 -11.92
N ASN A 263 -4.25 6.93 -12.54
CA ASN A 263 -4.83 5.65 -12.94
C ASN A 263 -5.36 5.73 -14.37
N LEU A 264 -4.97 4.77 -15.20
CA LEU A 264 -5.60 4.46 -16.48
C LEU A 264 -6.36 3.13 -16.35
N MET A 265 -7.66 3.15 -16.66
CA MET A 265 -8.55 2.02 -16.48
C MET A 265 -9.22 1.64 -17.81
N SER A 266 -9.01 0.40 -18.22
CA SER A 266 -9.68 -0.15 -19.40
C SER A 266 -11.12 -0.58 -19.10
N PRO A 267 -12.05 -0.43 -20.06
CA PRO A 267 -13.45 -0.81 -19.90
C PRO A 267 -13.66 -2.33 -19.91
N THR A 268 -14.87 -2.77 -19.58
CA THR A 268 -15.22 -4.20 -19.58
C THR A 268 -15.17 -4.85 -20.95
N SER A 269 -15.36 -4.08 -22.03
CA SER A 269 -15.24 -4.61 -23.41
C SER A 269 -13.83 -5.09 -23.72
N LEU A 270 -12.80 -4.42 -23.16
CA LEU A 270 -11.40 -4.81 -23.28
C LEU A 270 -10.95 -5.74 -22.16
N ARG A 271 -11.62 -5.70 -21.00
CA ARG A 271 -11.30 -6.49 -19.81
C ARG A 271 -12.51 -7.29 -19.30
N PRO A 272 -12.92 -8.36 -19.99
CA PRO A 272 -14.02 -9.22 -19.55
C PRO A 272 -13.68 -10.00 -18.26
N ASP A 273 -12.39 -10.13 -17.96
CA ASP A 273 -11.82 -10.77 -16.77
C ASP A 273 -11.95 -9.95 -15.47
N LEU A 274 -12.50 -8.73 -15.56
CA LEU A 274 -12.81 -7.93 -14.37
C LEU A 274 -13.76 -8.66 -13.43
N LYS A 275 -13.53 -8.46 -12.13
CA LYS A 275 -14.34 -9.06 -11.07
C LYS A 275 -15.75 -8.50 -11.10
N THR A 276 -16.72 -9.39 -10.96
CA THR A 276 -18.11 -8.97 -10.74
C THR A 276 -18.23 -8.29 -9.39
N ASP A 277 -18.97 -7.20 -9.38
CA ASP A 277 -19.25 -6.44 -8.18
C ASP A 277 -20.01 -7.28 -7.13
N SER A 278 -19.66 -7.09 -5.87
CA SER A 278 -20.15 -7.84 -4.70
C SER A 278 -20.98 -6.98 -3.75
N THR A 279 -21.57 -5.90 -4.27
CA THR A 279 -22.36 -4.91 -3.51
C THR A 279 -23.42 -5.53 -2.60
N THR A 280 -24.00 -6.67 -2.97
CA THR A 280 -24.94 -7.43 -2.14
C THR A 280 -24.65 -8.93 -2.18
N SER A 281 -24.58 -9.60 -1.02
CA SER A 281 -24.30 -11.04 -0.92
C SER A 281 -25.40 -11.95 -1.48
N THR A 282 -26.54 -11.38 -1.87
CA THR A 282 -27.76 -12.09 -2.22
C THR A 282 -28.16 -11.95 -3.69
N GLN A 283 -27.44 -11.16 -4.50
CA GLN A 283 -27.81 -10.91 -5.90
C GLN A 283 -26.61 -10.88 -6.84
N LYS A 284 -26.79 -11.42 -8.05
CA LYS A 284 -25.81 -11.33 -9.14
C LYS A 284 -25.82 -9.91 -9.70
N SER A 285 -24.92 -9.05 -9.24
CA SER A 285 -24.63 -7.80 -9.96
C SER A 285 -24.12 -8.14 -11.37
N THR A 286 -24.57 -7.40 -12.38
CA THR A 286 -24.00 -7.47 -13.74
C THR A 286 -22.82 -6.51 -13.91
N SER A 287 -22.60 -5.62 -12.94
CA SER A 287 -21.52 -4.63 -12.98
C SER A 287 -20.18 -5.28 -12.66
N LYS A 288 -19.12 -4.77 -13.29
CA LYS A 288 -17.74 -5.20 -13.05
C LYS A 288 -16.97 -4.09 -12.32
N THR A 289 -15.99 -4.45 -11.51
CA THR A 289 -15.15 -3.48 -10.79
C THR A 289 -13.78 -3.37 -11.44
N ALA A 290 -13.39 -2.17 -11.87
CA ALA A 290 -12.00 -1.86 -12.22
C ALA A 290 -11.14 -1.82 -10.95
N VAL A 291 -11.70 -1.27 -9.87
CA VAL A 291 -11.13 -1.31 -8.51
C VAL A 291 -12.20 -1.82 -7.56
N SER A 292 -11.96 -2.96 -6.93
CA SER A 292 -12.92 -3.57 -6.00
C SER A 292 -13.04 -2.78 -4.69
N TRP A 293 -14.07 -3.08 -3.90
CA TRP A 293 -14.34 -2.47 -2.60
C TRP A 293 -13.12 -2.42 -1.68
N HIS A 294 -12.72 -1.21 -1.29
CA HIS A 294 -11.57 -0.97 -0.42
C HIS A 294 -11.72 0.34 0.36
N THR A 295 -10.86 0.49 1.37
CA THR A 295 -10.52 1.77 2.00
C THR A 295 -9.10 2.12 1.56
N ASP A 296 -8.83 3.39 1.32
CA ASP A 296 -7.46 3.83 1.04
C ASP A 296 -6.58 3.68 2.28
N SER A 297 -5.39 3.11 2.10
CA SER A 297 -4.41 2.86 3.16
C SER A 297 -3.31 3.93 3.18
N GLY A 298 -2.54 4.03 4.27
CA GLY A 298 -1.36 4.91 4.31
C GLY A 298 -1.66 6.40 4.33
N LEU A 299 -2.92 6.79 4.53
CA LEU A 299 -3.34 8.19 4.61
C LEU A 299 -3.21 8.72 6.04
N GLN A 300 -3.04 10.04 6.16
CA GLN A 300 -3.21 10.73 7.43
C GLN A 300 -4.66 10.52 7.94
N ASP A 301 -4.83 10.32 9.25
CA ASP A 301 -6.15 10.12 9.82
C ASP A 301 -7.05 11.32 9.51
N TYR A 302 -8.29 11.03 9.10
CA TYR A 302 -9.29 12.02 8.70
C TYR A 302 -8.92 12.87 7.47
N SER A 303 -7.80 12.64 6.77
CA SER A 303 -7.48 13.44 5.59
C SER A 303 -8.49 13.25 4.47
N THR A 304 -8.70 14.31 3.69
CA THR A 304 -9.53 14.27 2.49
C THR A 304 -8.86 13.45 1.38
N ILE A 305 -9.66 12.87 0.48
CA ILE A 305 -9.24 12.36 -0.82
C ILE A 305 -9.99 13.15 -1.89
N SER A 306 -9.28 13.66 -2.90
CA SER A 306 -9.89 14.29 -4.08
C SER A 306 -9.53 13.50 -5.33
N VAL A 307 -10.51 13.27 -6.19
CA VAL A 307 -10.32 12.47 -7.41
C VAL A 307 -10.87 13.19 -8.62
N TRP A 308 -9.96 13.71 -9.43
CA TRP A 308 -10.29 14.12 -10.79
C TRP A 308 -10.43 12.88 -11.68
N HIS A 309 -11.38 12.88 -12.62
CA HIS A 309 -11.53 11.82 -13.61
C HIS A 309 -11.97 12.36 -14.97
N HIS A 310 -11.73 11.57 -16.03
CA HIS A 310 -12.18 11.87 -17.39
C HIS A 310 -12.30 10.58 -18.22
N HIS A 311 -13.27 10.50 -19.15
CA HIS A 311 -13.43 9.35 -20.05
C HIS A 311 -12.77 9.62 -21.41
N LEU A 312 -12.21 8.58 -22.05
CA LEU A 312 -11.61 8.67 -23.38
C LEU A 312 -12.20 7.64 -24.36
N PRO A 313 -12.70 8.07 -25.53
CA PRO A 313 -13.08 9.45 -25.84
C PRO A 313 -14.26 9.91 -24.94
N PRO A 314 -14.45 11.22 -24.74
CA PRO A 314 -15.64 11.72 -24.05
C PRO A 314 -16.87 11.39 -24.90
N SER A 315 -17.68 10.43 -24.45
CA SER A 315 -18.93 10.07 -25.11
C SER A 315 -20.11 10.66 -24.34
N PRO A 316 -20.85 11.63 -24.91
CA PRO A 316 -21.95 12.31 -24.22
C PRO A 316 -23.14 11.38 -23.94
N THR A 317 -23.18 10.20 -24.55
CA THR A 317 -24.29 9.24 -24.45
C THR A 317 -24.00 8.06 -23.52
N SER A 318 -22.79 7.96 -22.95
CA SER A 318 -22.35 6.78 -22.19
C SER A 318 -21.82 7.12 -20.79
N PHE A 319 -22.74 7.24 -19.82
CA PHE A 319 -22.45 7.28 -18.37
C PHE A 319 -22.08 5.90 -17.82
N SER A 320 -21.12 5.23 -18.44
CA SER A 320 -20.88 3.82 -18.13
C SER A 320 -20.03 3.64 -16.87
N TRP A 321 -19.07 4.52 -16.61
CA TRP A 321 -18.23 4.48 -15.41
C TRP A 321 -18.93 5.09 -14.20
N LYS A 322 -18.73 4.47 -13.04
CA LYS A 322 -19.38 4.89 -11.79
C LYS A 322 -18.45 4.78 -10.59
N ILE A 323 -18.70 5.59 -9.57
CA ILE A 323 -18.08 5.43 -8.24
C ILE A 323 -19.15 4.95 -7.27
N ALA A 324 -18.84 3.88 -6.53
CA ALA A 324 -19.74 3.28 -5.55
C ALA A 324 -19.18 3.47 -4.14
N LEU A 325 -20.05 3.77 -3.16
CA LEU A 325 -19.71 3.90 -1.75
C LEU A 325 -20.64 3.06 -0.89
N ARG A 326 -20.11 2.44 0.16
CA ARG A 326 -20.91 1.71 1.17
C ARG A 326 -20.26 1.76 2.55
N PRO A 327 -21.02 1.72 3.64
CA PRO A 327 -20.46 1.53 4.97
C PRO A 327 -19.68 0.22 5.06
N MET A 328 -18.58 0.23 5.82
CA MET A 328 -17.89 -1.01 6.16
C MET A 328 -18.83 -1.95 6.93
N PRO A 329 -18.76 -3.28 6.71
CA PRO A 329 -19.63 -4.27 7.35
C PRO A 329 -19.18 -4.59 8.79
N ILE A 330 -18.93 -3.58 9.62
CA ILE A 330 -18.41 -3.72 10.99
C ILE A 330 -19.55 -3.92 12.01
N LEU A 331 -20.75 -3.40 11.73
CA LEU A 331 -21.92 -3.49 12.62
C LEU A 331 -23.14 -4.01 11.83
N ASP A 332 -24.08 -4.69 12.49
CA ASP A 332 -25.29 -5.18 11.82
C ASP A 332 -26.13 -4.06 11.20
N VAL A 333 -26.11 -2.87 11.81
CA VAL A 333 -26.77 -1.66 11.26
C VAL A 333 -26.18 -1.23 9.91
N SER A 334 -24.87 -1.41 9.70
CA SER A 334 -24.21 -0.96 8.48
C SER A 334 -24.57 -1.82 7.27
N ARG A 335 -25.02 -3.07 7.49
CA ARG A 335 -25.54 -3.97 6.46
C ARG A 335 -26.93 -3.59 5.96
N LYS A 336 -27.66 -2.75 6.69
CA LYS A 336 -29.00 -2.27 6.33
C LYS A 336 -28.98 -0.97 5.53
N ILE A 337 -27.83 -0.28 5.49
CA ILE A 337 -27.67 0.98 4.78
C ILE A 337 -27.38 0.66 3.30
N PRO A 338 -28.24 1.09 2.36
CA PRO A 338 -28.03 0.85 0.94
C PRO A 338 -26.74 1.53 0.44
N PRO A 339 -25.95 0.87 -0.43
CA PRO A 339 -24.83 1.48 -1.14
C PRO A 339 -25.28 2.63 -2.04
N LEU A 340 -24.45 3.67 -2.16
CA LEU A 340 -24.63 4.74 -3.13
C LEU A 340 -23.77 4.50 -4.36
N VAL A 341 -24.31 4.84 -5.53
CA VAL A 341 -23.59 4.83 -6.80
C VAL A 341 -23.81 6.16 -7.51
N TYR A 342 -22.70 6.81 -7.86
CA TYR A 342 -22.71 8.03 -8.66
C TYR A 342 -22.22 7.72 -10.07
N ASP A 343 -23.00 8.13 -11.06
CA ASP A 343 -22.54 8.18 -12.44
C ASP A 343 -21.43 9.24 -12.57
N LEU A 344 -20.39 8.89 -13.31
CA LEU A 344 -19.28 9.78 -13.58
C LEU A 344 -19.49 10.45 -14.94
N GLU A 345 -19.43 11.78 -14.96
CA GLU A 345 -19.59 12.59 -16.17
C GLU A 345 -18.51 12.27 -17.22
N PRO A 346 -18.87 11.99 -18.49
CA PRO A 346 -17.90 11.67 -19.53
C PRO A 346 -16.88 12.77 -19.83
N GLY A 347 -17.30 14.03 -19.78
CA GLY A 347 -16.43 15.21 -19.93
C GLY A 347 -15.55 15.52 -18.71
N GLY A 348 -15.62 14.65 -17.70
CA GLY A 348 -14.82 14.72 -16.50
C GLY A 348 -15.50 15.42 -15.33
N GLY A 349 -15.01 15.09 -14.16
CA GLY A 349 -15.55 15.51 -12.87
C GLY A 349 -14.52 15.41 -11.77
N VAL A 350 -14.88 15.93 -10.61
CA VAL A 350 -14.14 15.72 -9.37
C VAL A 350 -15.09 15.11 -8.35
N TYR A 351 -14.64 14.07 -7.65
CA TYR A 351 -15.33 13.64 -6.45
C TYR A 351 -14.41 13.67 -5.24
N TYR A 352 -15.02 13.90 -4.09
CA TYR A 352 -14.34 14.10 -2.82
C TYR A 352 -14.84 13.10 -1.78
N ILE A 353 -13.92 12.59 -0.98
CA ILE A 353 -14.18 11.78 0.20
C ILE A 353 -13.56 12.51 1.38
N PHE A 354 -14.40 13.12 2.21
CA PHE A 354 -13.96 13.99 3.30
C PHE A 354 -13.87 13.25 4.63
N ASP A 355 -12.89 13.65 5.45
CA ASP A 355 -12.83 13.33 6.88
C ASP A 355 -12.89 11.81 7.15
N ASP A 356 -13.65 11.39 8.16
CA ASP A 356 -13.81 10.00 8.59
C ASP A 356 -14.49 9.05 7.57
N MET A 357 -14.86 9.52 6.38
CA MET A 357 -15.49 8.66 5.37
C MET A 357 -14.58 7.49 4.98
N ASN A 358 -13.30 7.73 4.67
CA ASN A 358 -12.38 6.65 4.31
C ASN A 358 -12.09 5.67 5.47
N LEU A 359 -12.35 6.10 6.71
CA LEU A 359 -12.24 5.26 7.92
C LEU A 359 -13.50 4.44 8.20
N ARG A 360 -14.63 4.73 7.54
CA ARG A 360 -15.94 4.14 7.86
C ARG A 360 -16.64 3.52 6.66
N PHE A 361 -16.27 3.91 5.45
CA PHE A 361 -16.87 3.50 4.19
C PHE A 361 -15.82 2.87 3.29
N GLU A 362 -16.23 1.82 2.57
CA GLU A 362 -15.49 1.31 1.43
C GLU A 362 -15.99 2.01 0.16
N HIS A 363 -15.12 2.13 -0.84
CA HIS A 363 -15.49 2.59 -2.17
C HIS A 363 -14.97 1.63 -3.25
N ALA A 364 -15.60 1.67 -4.42
CA ALA A 364 -15.25 0.84 -5.58
C ALA A 364 -15.47 1.62 -6.88
N VAL A 365 -14.60 1.39 -7.87
CA VAL A 365 -14.76 1.95 -9.21
C VAL A 365 -15.44 0.89 -10.09
N LEU A 366 -16.67 1.18 -10.49
CA LEU A 366 -17.43 0.34 -11.40
C LEU A 366 -17.00 0.65 -12.84
N ALA A 367 -16.58 -0.40 -13.54
CA ALA A 367 -16.03 -0.30 -14.88
C ALA A 367 -17.11 0.03 -15.90
N GLY A 368 -16.79 0.98 -16.77
CA GLY A 368 -17.59 1.30 -17.93
C GLY A 368 -17.60 0.18 -18.97
N LYS A 369 -18.58 0.22 -19.87
CA LYS A 369 -18.71 -0.76 -20.95
C LYS A 369 -17.69 -0.52 -22.05
N GLU A 370 -17.48 0.75 -22.38
CA GLU A 370 -16.64 1.26 -23.45
C GLU A 370 -15.92 2.52 -22.97
N GLY A 371 -14.86 2.89 -23.69
CA GLY A 371 -14.01 4.03 -23.36
C GLY A 371 -13.13 3.78 -22.14
N GLU A 372 -11.90 4.22 -22.22
CA GLU A 372 -11.00 4.20 -21.08
C GLU A 372 -11.36 5.32 -20.10
N ARG A 373 -10.90 5.17 -18.85
CA ARG A 373 -11.07 6.19 -17.83
C ARG A 373 -9.74 6.54 -17.21
N TRP A 374 -9.43 7.83 -17.23
CA TRP A 374 -8.38 8.41 -16.41
C TRP A 374 -8.91 8.84 -15.06
N SER A 375 -8.06 8.73 -14.04
CA SER A 375 -8.26 9.49 -12.80
C SER A 375 -6.97 9.83 -12.10
N SER A 376 -6.94 11.00 -11.47
CA SER A 376 -5.87 11.48 -10.58
C SER A 376 -6.41 11.49 -9.16
N THR A 377 -5.90 10.62 -8.28
CA THR A 377 -6.37 10.48 -6.89
C THR A 377 -5.39 11.12 -5.90
N HIS A 378 -5.70 12.34 -5.48
CA HIS A 378 -4.90 13.19 -4.61
C HIS A 378 -5.09 12.83 -3.14
N ARG A 379 -3.97 12.71 -2.41
CA ARG A 379 -3.91 12.11 -1.07
C ARG A 379 -3.01 12.90 -0.14
N VAL A 380 -3.36 12.89 1.15
CA VAL A 380 -2.45 13.30 2.23
C VAL A 380 -1.89 12.03 2.85
N VAL A 381 -0.62 11.73 2.54
CA VAL A 381 0.05 10.55 3.10
C VAL A 381 0.42 10.80 4.56
N LYS A 382 0.35 9.75 5.37
CA LYS A 382 0.80 9.81 6.76
C LYS A 382 2.27 10.21 6.85
N GLU A 383 2.64 10.93 7.91
CA GLU A 383 4.05 11.21 8.21
C GLU A 383 4.88 9.92 8.32
N GLY A 384 6.15 10.01 7.93
CA GLY A 384 7.07 8.88 7.83
C GLY A 384 7.07 8.23 6.44
N GLY A 385 8.23 7.74 6.02
CA GLY A 385 8.41 7.07 4.73
C GLY A 385 8.70 8.01 3.56
N ARG A 386 9.22 9.21 3.84
CA ARG A 386 9.80 10.11 2.84
C ARG A 386 11.31 9.89 2.73
N LEU A 387 11.90 10.35 1.62
CA LEU A 387 13.34 10.25 1.40
C LEU A 387 14.14 10.89 2.54
N GLU A 388 13.68 12.04 3.03
CA GLU A 388 14.31 12.76 4.15
C GLU A 388 14.46 11.87 5.40
N ASP A 389 13.41 11.11 5.70
CA ASP A 389 13.36 10.24 6.88
C ASP A 389 14.43 9.15 6.81
N VAL A 390 14.51 8.45 5.66
CA VAL A 390 15.45 7.35 5.48
C VAL A 390 16.89 7.86 5.38
N LEU A 391 17.13 8.98 4.71
CA LEU A 391 18.46 9.60 4.67
C LEU A 391 18.91 10.03 6.07
N GLY A 392 18.00 10.60 6.87
CA GLY A 392 18.29 11.00 8.25
C GLY A 392 18.69 9.82 9.13
N GLU A 393 18.00 8.69 8.98
CA GLU A 393 18.35 7.44 9.67
C GLU A 393 19.65 6.82 9.14
N CYS A 394 19.88 6.90 7.84
CA CYS A 394 21.14 6.47 7.22
C CYS A 394 22.31 7.25 7.79
N TRP A 395 22.22 8.59 7.85
CA TRP A 395 23.26 9.43 8.42
C TRP A 395 23.56 9.07 9.87
N ARG A 396 22.52 8.89 10.70
CA ARG A 396 22.66 8.41 12.09
C ARG A 396 23.35 7.06 12.18
N GLY A 397 23.06 6.13 11.27
CA GLY A 397 23.70 4.81 11.23
C GLY A 397 25.16 4.86 10.77
N VAL A 398 25.48 5.78 9.86
CA VAL A 398 26.85 6.04 9.40
C VAL A 398 27.72 6.59 10.54
N GLU A 399 27.17 7.49 11.36
CA GLU A 399 27.85 8.02 12.55
C GLU A 399 27.97 7.00 13.68
N ASP A 400 26.92 6.20 13.95
CA ASP A 400 26.87 5.27 15.08
C ASP A 400 26.49 3.85 14.66
N CYS A 401 27.43 2.90 14.81
CA CYS A 401 27.21 1.47 14.55
C CYS A 401 25.99 0.91 15.28
N ARG A 402 25.65 1.42 16.47
CA ARG A 402 24.49 0.91 17.23
C ARG A 402 23.17 1.28 16.58
N LYS A 403 23.12 2.43 15.91
CA LYS A 403 21.94 2.91 15.16
C LYS A 403 21.84 2.23 13.79
N MET A 404 22.98 1.91 13.17
CA MET A 404 23.08 1.18 11.90
C MET A 404 22.19 -0.07 11.86
N TRP A 405 22.26 -0.93 12.89
CA TRP A 405 21.51 -2.20 12.93
C TRP A 405 20.00 -2.04 12.74
N ARG A 406 19.43 -0.91 13.21
CA ARG A 406 18.00 -0.65 13.11
C ARG A 406 17.59 -0.22 11.71
N VAL A 407 18.41 0.60 11.07
CA VAL A 407 18.11 1.15 9.73
C VAL A 407 18.42 0.16 8.63
N MET A 408 19.40 -0.74 8.77
CA MET A 408 19.78 -1.68 7.70
C MET A 408 18.62 -2.49 7.13
N VAL A 409 17.76 -3.08 7.98
CA VAL A 409 16.61 -3.89 7.52
C VAL A 409 15.56 -3.00 6.84
N VAL A 410 15.35 -1.79 7.35
CA VAL A 410 14.40 -0.83 6.75
C VAL A 410 14.91 -0.37 5.39
N LEU A 411 16.19 0.02 5.29
CA LEU A 411 16.84 0.43 4.07
C LEU A 411 16.83 -0.67 3.01
N GLU A 412 17.16 -1.91 3.40
CA GLU A 412 17.16 -3.06 2.50
C GLU A 412 15.74 -3.39 2.03
N PHE A 413 14.78 -3.62 2.93
CA PHE A 413 13.49 -4.24 2.55
C PHE A 413 12.33 -3.27 2.32
N ASP A 414 12.31 -2.13 3.02
CA ASP A 414 11.24 -1.13 2.90
C ASP A 414 11.58 -0.06 1.86
N TRP A 415 12.83 0.02 1.37
CA TRP A 415 13.29 0.96 0.34
C TRP A 415 13.89 0.25 -0.88
N ILE A 416 15.11 -0.30 -0.78
CA ILE A 416 15.84 -0.86 -1.94
C ILE A 416 15.05 -2.02 -2.57
N CYS A 417 14.63 -3.02 -1.79
CA CYS A 417 13.82 -4.12 -2.32
C CYS A 417 12.46 -3.69 -2.85
N GLN A 418 11.87 -2.59 -2.36
CA GLN A 418 10.62 -2.07 -2.93
C GLN A 418 10.86 -1.37 -4.27
N TRP A 419 11.99 -0.69 -4.44
CA TRP A 419 12.37 -0.06 -5.69
C TRP A 419 12.68 -1.09 -6.77
N GLU A 420 13.59 -2.01 -6.45
CA GLU A 420 14.07 -3.04 -7.37
C GLU A 420 12.98 -4.03 -7.80
N ILE A 421 11.95 -4.27 -6.97
CA ILE A 421 10.87 -5.20 -7.32
C ILE A 421 9.86 -4.65 -8.34
N GLN A 422 9.87 -3.33 -8.58
CA GLN A 422 9.04 -2.70 -9.61
C GLN A 422 9.64 -2.84 -11.01
N GLY A 423 10.93 -3.17 -11.10
CA GLY A 423 11.59 -3.62 -12.31
C GLY A 423 12.13 -2.51 -13.21
N GLY A 424 12.73 -2.94 -14.32
CA GLY A 424 13.55 -2.06 -15.16
C GLY A 424 12.81 -0.90 -15.83
N LEU A 425 11.51 -1.01 -16.10
CA LEU A 425 10.73 0.09 -16.67
C LEU A 425 10.62 1.26 -15.70
N GLU A 426 10.28 0.99 -14.43
CA GLU A 426 10.26 2.01 -13.37
C GLU A 426 11.63 2.67 -13.21
N HIS A 427 12.71 1.87 -13.28
CA HIS A 427 14.08 2.39 -13.17
C HIS A 427 14.47 3.29 -14.34
N ARG A 428 13.92 3.05 -15.53
CA ARG A 428 14.18 3.87 -16.72
C ARG A 428 13.42 5.18 -16.66
N THR A 429 12.14 5.13 -16.29
CA THR A 429 11.26 6.31 -16.34
C THR A 429 11.42 7.21 -15.13
N ASN A 430 11.69 6.66 -13.94
CA ASN A 430 11.76 7.43 -12.70
C ASN A 430 13.21 7.82 -12.34
N VAL A 431 13.75 8.75 -13.13
CA VAL A 431 15.16 9.18 -13.06
C VAL A 431 15.50 9.84 -11.72
N TYR A 432 14.55 10.55 -11.10
CA TYR A 432 14.73 11.16 -9.79
C TYR A 432 15.11 10.12 -8.74
N TRP A 433 14.34 9.03 -8.64
CA TRP A 433 14.62 7.99 -7.66
C TRP A 433 15.83 7.14 -8.03
N ARG A 434 16.13 6.92 -9.32
CA ARG A 434 17.36 6.25 -9.75
C ARG A 434 18.59 6.94 -9.16
N ASN A 435 18.68 8.27 -9.26
CA ASN A 435 19.74 9.07 -8.66
C ASN A 435 19.84 8.84 -7.13
N LYS A 436 18.71 8.79 -6.43
CA LYS A 436 18.67 8.60 -4.97
C LYS A 436 19.08 7.19 -4.55
N PHE A 437 18.70 6.18 -5.33
CA PHE A 437 19.00 4.78 -5.04
C PHE A 437 20.47 4.41 -5.26
N VAL A 438 21.23 5.19 -6.05
CA VAL A 438 22.69 5.07 -6.08
C VAL A 438 23.29 5.32 -4.68
N ILE A 439 22.84 6.39 -4.02
CA ILE A 439 23.30 6.75 -2.68
C ILE A 439 22.84 5.71 -1.65
N LEU A 440 21.54 5.36 -1.65
CA LEU A 440 20.98 4.41 -0.68
C LEU A 440 21.63 3.02 -0.79
N SER A 441 21.94 2.55 -2.00
CA SER A 441 22.63 1.28 -2.23
C SER A 441 24.09 1.33 -1.76
N ALA A 442 24.78 2.46 -1.98
CA ALA A 442 26.13 2.66 -1.46
C ALA A 442 26.16 2.71 0.07
N VAL A 443 25.15 3.33 0.70
CA VAL A 443 24.98 3.31 2.17
C VAL A 443 24.76 1.89 2.69
N LEU A 444 23.89 1.10 2.05
CA LEU A 444 23.69 -0.30 2.45
C LEU A 444 25.01 -1.07 2.38
N THR A 445 25.74 -0.96 1.27
CA THR A 445 27.05 -1.59 1.08
C THR A 445 28.06 -1.15 2.17
N HIS A 446 28.07 0.14 2.51
CA HIS A 446 28.89 0.66 3.60
C HIS A 446 28.51 0.01 4.94
N PHE A 447 27.21 -0.09 5.25
CA PHE A 447 26.72 -0.75 6.45
C PHE A 447 27.10 -2.23 6.52
N GLU A 448 27.08 -2.95 5.40
CA GLU A 448 27.51 -4.35 5.36
C GLU A 448 28.99 -4.51 5.70
N ARG A 449 29.87 -3.65 5.13
CA ARG A 449 31.30 -3.64 5.47
C ARG A 449 31.54 -3.30 6.95
N LYS A 450 30.80 -2.33 7.48
CA LYS A 450 30.89 -1.90 8.88
C LYS A 450 30.38 -2.99 9.83
N ARG A 451 29.29 -3.69 9.48
CA ARG A 451 28.80 -4.88 10.17
C ARG A 451 29.89 -5.94 10.26
N ASP A 452 30.53 -6.26 9.14
CA ASP A 452 31.52 -7.35 9.10
C ASP A 452 32.77 -6.98 9.92
N SER A 453 33.21 -5.72 9.86
CA SER A 453 34.29 -5.19 10.69
C SER A 453 33.96 -5.24 12.19
N GLU A 454 32.72 -4.89 12.55
CA GLU A 454 32.25 -4.92 13.94
C GLU A 454 32.15 -6.34 14.49
N ILE A 455 31.70 -7.29 13.66
CA ILE A 455 31.71 -8.72 14.00
C ILE A 455 33.14 -9.20 14.31
N GLU A 456 34.13 -8.84 13.50
CA GLU A 456 35.52 -9.19 13.77
C GLU A 456 36.07 -8.52 15.03
N ARG A 457 35.69 -7.26 15.30
CA ARG A 457 36.03 -6.58 16.56
C ARG A 457 35.46 -7.31 17.76
N LEU A 458 34.18 -7.69 17.73
CA LEU A 458 33.51 -8.39 18.82
C LEU A 458 34.07 -9.79 19.08
N LYS A 459 34.52 -10.49 18.02
CA LYS A 459 35.24 -11.77 18.16
C LYS A 459 36.57 -11.61 18.92
N LYS A 460 37.27 -10.48 18.75
CA LYS A 460 38.52 -10.18 19.45
C LYS A 460 38.30 -9.75 20.90
N VAL A 461 37.30 -8.90 21.15
CA VAL A 461 36.99 -8.41 22.51
C VAL A 461 36.45 -9.52 23.40
N GLY A 462 35.45 -10.27 22.91
CA GLY A 462 34.83 -11.37 23.65
C GLY A 462 34.24 -10.99 25.02
N GLY A 463 33.88 -12.01 25.80
CA GLY A 463 33.43 -11.86 27.18
C GLY A 463 32.12 -11.06 27.36
N LYS A 464 31.91 -10.55 28.58
CA LYS A 464 30.70 -9.78 28.95
C LYS A 464 30.61 -8.43 28.24
N ALA A 465 31.75 -7.80 27.95
CA ALA A 465 31.81 -6.49 27.29
C ALA A 465 31.25 -6.51 25.86
N ALA A 466 31.28 -7.67 25.18
CA ALA A 466 30.74 -7.84 23.83
C ALA A 466 29.30 -8.37 23.80
N ALA A 467 28.73 -8.78 24.94
CA ALA A 467 27.47 -9.56 24.98
C ALA A 467 26.27 -8.77 24.46
N GLU A 468 26.13 -7.50 24.86
CA GLU A 468 25.01 -6.64 24.44
C GLU A 468 25.04 -6.35 22.92
N ASP A 469 26.23 -6.15 22.36
CA ASP A 469 26.37 -5.89 20.92
C ASP A 469 26.07 -7.16 20.11
N TRP A 470 26.45 -8.34 20.60
CA TRP A 470 26.02 -9.61 20.00
C TRP A 470 24.50 -9.77 20.00
N ASP A 471 23.81 -9.37 21.06
CA ASP A 471 22.35 -9.44 21.13
C ASP A 471 21.68 -8.54 20.09
N ARG A 472 22.22 -7.33 19.86
CA ARG A 472 21.75 -6.44 18.79
C ARG A 472 21.94 -7.05 17.40
N ILE A 473 23.10 -7.68 17.15
CA ILE A 473 23.36 -8.34 15.87
C ILE A 473 22.44 -9.54 15.66
N ILE A 474 22.11 -10.29 16.72
CA ILE A 474 21.14 -11.39 16.65
C ILE A 474 19.75 -10.85 16.31
N GLU A 475 19.29 -9.78 16.97
CA GLU A 475 18.00 -9.15 16.68
C GLU A 475 17.93 -8.70 15.21
N TYR A 476 18.97 -8.02 14.72
CA TYR A 476 19.11 -7.66 13.31
C TYR A 476 19.04 -8.89 12.39
N ALA A 477 19.84 -9.92 12.68
CA ALA A 477 19.91 -11.12 11.85
C ALA A 477 18.58 -11.89 11.79
N GLU A 478 17.84 -11.92 12.89
CA GLU A 478 16.49 -12.50 12.95
C GLU A 478 15.48 -11.67 12.14
N ALA A 479 15.52 -10.34 12.27
CA ALA A 479 14.64 -9.45 11.50
C ALA A 479 14.90 -9.57 9.99
N ARG A 480 16.18 -9.48 9.58
CA ARG A 480 16.59 -9.65 8.19
C ARG A 480 16.16 -11.00 7.63
N LYS A 481 16.37 -12.10 8.38
CA LYS A 481 15.94 -13.45 7.95
C LYS A 481 14.46 -13.48 7.56
N VAL A 482 13.60 -12.93 8.41
CA VAL A 482 12.15 -12.94 8.17
C VAL A 482 11.79 -12.18 6.89
N GLU A 483 12.42 -11.03 6.65
CA GLU A 483 12.15 -10.24 5.44
C GLU A 483 12.75 -10.87 4.17
N VAL A 484 13.93 -11.50 4.25
CA VAL A 484 14.51 -12.31 3.15
C VAL A 484 13.54 -13.43 2.75
N GLU A 485 13.01 -14.18 3.71
CA GLU A 485 12.07 -15.28 3.44
C GLU A 485 10.79 -14.77 2.75
N LYS A 486 10.22 -13.65 3.24
CA LYS A 486 9.05 -13.02 2.61
C LYS A 486 9.35 -12.53 1.20
N PHE A 487 10.50 -11.89 1.01
CA PHE A 487 10.89 -11.32 -0.28
C PHE A 487 11.17 -12.40 -1.32
N ASN A 488 11.93 -13.44 -0.96
CA ASN A 488 12.18 -14.58 -1.85
C ASN A 488 10.89 -15.34 -2.19
N ALA A 489 9.95 -15.47 -1.25
CA ALA A 489 8.63 -16.04 -1.53
C ALA A 489 7.83 -15.19 -2.53
N ARG A 490 7.97 -13.86 -2.49
CA ARG A 490 7.38 -12.94 -3.47
C ARG A 490 8.00 -13.13 -4.85
N LEU A 491 9.32 -13.10 -4.95
CA LEU A 491 10.06 -13.31 -6.21
C LEU A 491 9.75 -14.68 -6.84
N SER A 492 9.61 -15.72 -6.04
CA SER A 492 9.32 -17.09 -6.51
C SER A 492 7.88 -17.29 -6.95
N SER A 493 7.00 -16.32 -6.75
CA SER A 493 5.60 -16.47 -7.14
C SER A 493 5.44 -16.48 -8.66
N LYS A 494 4.48 -17.27 -9.16
CA LYS A 494 4.21 -17.41 -10.60
C LYS A 494 3.99 -16.07 -11.31
N ILE A 495 3.45 -15.07 -10.62
CA ILE A 495 3.20 -13.75 -11.21
C ILE A 495 4.51 -13.06 -11.52
N TYR A 496 5.46 -13.04 -10.58
CA TYR A 496 6.78 -12.42 -10.79
C TYR A 496 7.60 -13.17 -11.84
N GLN A 497 7.55 -14.50 -11.84
CA GLN A 497 8.23 -15.32 -12.84
C GLN A 497 7.72 -15.06 -14.27
N ASN A 498 6.43 -14.69 -14.40
CA ASN A 498 5.76 -14.43 -15.67
C ASN A 498 5.64 -12.93 -16.00
N LEU A 499 6.38 -12.05 -15.31
CA LEU A 499 6.46 -10.64 -15.71
C LEU A 499 7.21 -10.52 -17.04
N PRO A 500 6.81 -9.58 -17.90
CA PRO A 500 7.58 -9.29 -19.10
C PRO A 500 8.96 -8.73 -18.70
N PRO A 501 10.00 -8.88 -19.56
CA PRO A 501 11.38 -8.56 -19.21
C PRO A 501 11.57 -7.17 -18.59
N GLU A 502 10.88 -6.16 -19.12
CA GLU A 502 10.94 -4.77 -18.68
C GLU A 502 10.31 -4.54 -17.30
N SER A 503 9.38 -5.39 -16.86
CA SER A 503 8.77 -5.31 -15.51
C SER A 503 9.38 -6.33 -14.54
N LYS A 504 10.37 -7.11 -14.95
CA LYS A 504 11.02 -8.06 -14.04
C LYS A 504 11.84 -7.30 -12.99
N PRO A 505 11.86 -7.79 -11.74
CA PRO A 505 12.76 -7.26 -10.72
C PRO A 505 14.20 -7.22 -11.21
N THR A 506 14.92 -6.17 -10.86
CA THR A 506 16.30 -5.89 -11.30
C THR A 506 17.37 -6.56 -10.44
N PHE A 507 16.97 -7.37 -9.45
CA PHE A 507 17.89 -8.17 -8.63
C PHE A 507 18.50 -9.35 -9.38
N ASP A 508 19.80 -9.57 -9.16
CA ASP A 508 20.51 -10.78 -9.57
C ASP A 508 20.23 -11.98 -8.63
N GLY A 509 18.98 -12.45 -8.63
CA GLY A 509 18.58 -13.68 -7.94
C GLY A 509 18.10 -13.53 -6.49
N PRO A 510 17.84 -14.66 -5.79
CA PRO A 510 17.30 -14.65 -4.44
C PRO A 510 18.31 -14.10 -3.43
N LEU A 511 17.82 -13.32 -2.47
CA LEU A 511 18.65 -12.80 -1.39
C LEU A 511 19.14 -13.95 -0.50
N ASP A 512 20.46 -14.04 -0.29
CA ASP A 512 21.04 -15.07 0.56
C ASP A 512 20.87 -14.73 2.05
N GLU A 513 20.20 -15.61 2.78
CA GLU A 513 20.17 -15.57 4.24
C GLU A 513 21.47 -16.15 4.84
N GLY A 514 22.20 -16.98 4.07
CA GLY A 514 23.56 -17.46 4.34
C GLY A 514 23.74 -18.23 5.64
N GLY A 515 22.64 -18.60 6.29
CA GLY A 515 22.62 -19.03 7.69
C GLY A 515 23.24 -17.98 8.64
N PHE A 516 23.27 -16.70 8.26
CA PHE A 516 23.91 -15.61 9.02
C PHE A 516 23.42 -15.58 10.47
N CYS A 517 22.10 -15.65 10.68
CA CYS A 517 21.50 -15.73 12.02
C CYS A 517 22.03 -16.92 12.84
N LYS A 518 22.23 -18.09 12.21
CA LYS A 518 22.83 -19.28 12.89
C LYS A 518 24.31 -19.05 13.20
N LYS A 519 25.07 -18.43 12.28
CA LYS A 519 26.50 -18.09 12.45
C LYS A 519 26.70 -17.13 13.62
N VAL A 520 25.92 -16.05 13.68
CA VAL A 520 25.98 -15.04 14.76
C VAL A 520 25.73 -15.68 16.13
N ARG A 521 24.69 -16.52 16.28
CA ARG A 521 24.45 -17.23 17.54
C ARG A 521 25.60 -18.16 17.94
N LYS A 522 26.21 -18.85 16.97
CA LYS A 522 27.39 -19.69 17.21
C LYS A 522 28.60 -18.85 17.66
N TRP A 523 28.79 -17.66 17.08
CA TRP A 523 29.84 -16.74 17.49
C TRP A 523 29.61 -16.20 18.90
N LYS A 524 28.42 -15.68 19.23
CA LYS A 524 28.11 -15.25 20.62
C LYS A 524 28.44 -16.35 21.64
N LYS A 525 27.98 -17.59 21.38
CA LYS A 525 28.29 -18.73 22.27
C LYS A 525 29.79 -19.00 22.39
N LYS A 526 30.53 -18.94 21.28
CA LYS A 526 31.98 -19.20 21.24
C LYS A 526 32.78 -18.12 21.98
N TYR A 527 32.43 -16.84 21.80
CA TYR A 527 33.26 -15.72 22.25
C TYR A 527 32.80 -15.08 23.57
N CYS A 528 31.56 -15.31 24.02
CA CYS A 528 31.04 -14.78 25.29
C CYS A 528 30.85 -15.84 26.40
N GLY A 529 31.08 -17.13 26.11
CA GLY A 529 31.09 -18.18 27.13
C GLY A 529 29.73 -18.59 27.69
N GLU A 530 28.60 -18.07 27.19
CA GLU A 530 27.28 -18.42 27.71
C GLU A 530 26.79 -19.81 27.23
N LYS A 531 26.48 -20.67 28.20
CA LYS A 531 25.48 -21.73 28.00
C LYS A 531 24.13 -21.04 27.78
N LEU A 532 23.70 -20.92 26.51
CA LEU A 532 22.36 -20.45 26.12
C LEU A 532 21.32 -20.90 27.14
N THR A 533 20.77 -19.95 27.90
CA THR A 533 19.81 -20.28 28.94
C THR A 533 18.55 -20.85 28.27
N LYS A 534 17.85 -21.80 28.91
CA LYS A 534 16.63 -22.42 28.35
C LYS A 534 15.55 -21.39 27.93
N LYS A 535 15.65 -20.13 28.39
CA LYS A 535 14.78 -19.00 28.04
C LYS A 535 15.00 -18.49 26.60
N GLU A 536 16.20 -18.66 26.03
CA GLU A 536 16.56 -18.25 24.66
C GLU A 536 16.16 -19.29 23.60
N LYS A 537 15.88 -20.54 24.00
CA LYS A 537 15.40 -21.59 23.07
C LYS A 537 13.93 -21.43 22.67
N LYS A 538 13.13 -20.70 23.46
CA LYS A 538 11.78 -20.31 23.05
C LYS A 538 11.89 -18.92 22.45
N GLY A 539 11.94 -18.85 21.12
CA GLY A 539 11.90 -17.60 20.37
C GLY A 539 10.74 -16.76 20.88
N LYS A 540 11.05 -15.79 21.75
CA LYS A 540 10.11 -14.72 22.06
C LYS A 540 10.05 -13.90 20.77
N GLY A 541 8.84 -13.81 20.22
CA GLY A 541 8.59 -13.11 18.95
C GLY A 541 9.36 -11.81 18.92
N SER A 542 10.13 -11.62 17.84
CA SER A 542 10.98 -10.46 17.70
C SER A 542 10.15 -9.21 17.94
N ASN A 543 10.70 -8.26 18.69
CA ASN A 543 10.09 -6.95 18.94
C ASN A 543 10.12 -6.05 17.69
N TRP A 544 10.32 -6.68 16.51
CA TRP A 544 10.48 -6.07 15.20
C TRP A 544 9.30 -5.19 14.81
N GLU A 545 8.07 -5.64 15.05
CA GLU A 545 6.87 -4.83 14.80
C GLU A 545 6.89 -3.50 15.58
N LYS A 546 7.43 -3.48 16.81
CA LYS A 546 7.59 -2.25 17.59
C LYS A 546 8.78 -1.40 17.16
N MET A 547 9.79 -2.01 16.53
CA MET A 547 10.91 -1.27 15.95
C MET A 547 10.47 -0.62 14.65
N LYS A 548 9.72 -1.35 13.81
CA LYS A 548 9.12 -0.87 12.57
C LYS A 548 8.10 0.25 12.80
N SER A 549 7.36 0.24 13.91
CA SER A 549 6.44 1.34 14.27
C SER A 549 7.13 2.60 14.80
N ARG A 550 8.46 2.59 14.98
CA ARG A 550 9.25 3.77 15.36
C ARG A 550 9.86 4.48 14.14
N PHE A 551 9.74 3.87 12.97
CA PHE A 551 9.95 4.46 11.65
C PHE A 551 8.58 4.66 11.00
#